data_AF-A0A928XII9-F1
#
_entry.id   AF-A0A928XII9-F1
#
_cell.length_a   1.000
_cell.length_b   1.000
_cell.length_c   1.000
_cell.angle_alpha   90.00
_cell.angle_beta   90.00
_cell.angle_gamma   90.00
#
_symmetry.space_group_name_H-M   'P 1'
#
loop_
_entity.id
_entity.type
_entity.pdbx_description
1 polymer ?
#
loop_
_entity_poly.entity_id
_entity_poly.type
_entity_poly.pdbx_seq_one_letter_code
_entity_poly.pdbx_strand_id
1 'polypeptide(L)'
;MIDLRTQMVTAIQSTKLQVRWRPGSAARHLLKRKLRGHLPNEATLSDYEQIIRTILEDAQAKIYVYRHNDVPYVVVTTIVQSRHWLVMLALDGLMESAYVVENPGSYLSKPVFEMVGLLNEVLG
;
A
#
# COMPACT_ATOMS: atom_id res chain seq x y z
N MET A 1 -19.19 -3.03 -17.26
CA MET A 1 -17.86 -2.59 -16.77
C MET A 1 -17.94 -2.50 -15.26
N ILE A 2 -17.02 -3.16 -14.54
CA ILE A 2 -16.93 -3.02 -13.08
C ILE A 2 -16.38 -1.62 -12.79
N ASP A 3 -17.04 -0.83 -11.93
CA ASP A 3 -16.57 0.50 -11.59
C ASP A 3 -15.24 0.46 -10.81
N LEU A 4 -14.49 1.56 -10.84
CA LEU A 4 -13.16 1.65 -10.24
C LEU A 4 -13.21 1.36 -8.73
N ARG A 5 -14.23 1.84 -8.01
CA ARG A 5 -14.35 1.64 -6.57
C ARG A 5 -14.48 0.17 -6.23
N THR A 6 -15.32 -0.56 -6.96
CA THR A 6 -15.47 -2.01 -6.79
C THR A 6 -14.14 -2.76 -7.03
N GLN A 7 -13.36 -2.35 -8.03
CA GLN A 7 -12.03 -2.94 -8.29
C GLN A 7 -11.05 -2.66 -7.14
N MET A 8 -11.02 -1.44 -6.60
CA MET A 8 -10.17 -1.09 -5.45
C MET A 8 -10.53 -1.91 -4.21
N VAL A 9 -11.83 -2.03 -3.90
CA VAL A 9 -12.31 -2.82 -2.77
C VAL A 9 -11.87 -4.28 -2.92
N THR A 10 -12.04 -4.84 -4.11
CA THR A 10 -11.64 -6.22 -4.41
C THR A 10 -10.13 -6.41 -4.27
N ALA A 11 -9.33 -5.48 -4.80
CA ALA A 11 -7.88 -5.49 -4.69
C ALA A 11 -7.45 -5.51 -3.22
N ILE A 12 -7.94 -4.56 -2.42
CA ILE A 12 -7.63 -4.44 -0.98
C ILE A 12 -8.02 -5.74 -0.25
N GLN A 13 -9.25 -6.22 -0.40
CA GLN A 13 -9.70 -7.42 0.30
C GLN A 13 -8.89 -8.65 -0.09
N SER A 14 -8.56 -8.82 -1.38
CA SER A 14 -7.73 -9.94 -1.82
C SER A 14 -6.33 -9.88 -1.21
N THR A 15 -5.74 -8.69 -1.10
CA THR A 15 -4.40 -8.50 -0.53
C THR A 15 -4.38 -8.69 0.99
N LYS A 16 -5.47 -8.36 1.70
CA LYS A 16 -5.63 -8.67 3.13
C LYS A 16 -5.54 -10.18 3.39
N LEU A 17 -6.20 -10.98 2.54
CA LEU A 17 -6.16 -12.44 2.64
C LEU A 17 -4.78 -12.99 2.27
N GLN A 18 -4.19 -12.49 1.19
CA GLN A 18 -2.88 -12.93 0.74
C GLN A 18 -2.13 -11.82 0.02
N VAL A 19 -0.94 -11.50 0.54
CA VAL A 19 -0.02 -10.59 -0.14
C VAL A 19 0.58 -11.31 -1.35
N ARG A 20 0.31 -10.79 -2.56
CA ARG A 20 0.80 -11.38 -3.81
C ARG A 20 1.76 -10.41 -4.49
N TRP A 21 3.00 -10.83 -4.66
CA TRP A 21 4.02 -10.07 -5.36
C TRP A 21 4.22 -10.57 -6.78
N ARG A 22 4.66 -9.68 -7.68
CA ARG A 22 5.26 -10.12 -8.94
C ARG A 22 6.49 -11.00 -8.65
N PRO A 23 6.79 -12.02 -9.49
CA PRO A 23 7.97 -12.87 -9.31
C PRO A 23 9.24 -12.07 -9.06
N GLY A 24 9.99 -12.44 -8.02
CA GLY A 24 11.24 -11.77 -7.61
C GLY A 24 11.08 -10.40 -6.93
N SER A 25 9.89 -9.78 -6.96
CA SER A 25 9.71 -8.42 -6.43
C SER A 25 9.71 -8.39 -4.90
N ALA A 26 9.14 -9.40 -4.23
CA ALA A 26 9.09 -9.48 -2.77
C ALA A 26 10.47 -9.30 -2.12
N ALA A 27 11.43 -10.14 -2.50
CA ALA A 27 12.80 -10.12 -1.96
C ALA A 27 13.51 -8.79 -2.27
N ARG A 28 13.36 -8.26 -3.49
CA ARG A 28 13.94 -6.97 -3.89
C ARG A 28 13.39 -5.82 -3.04
N HIS A 29 12.09 -5.78 -2.80
CA HIS A 29 11.47 -4.73 -1.99
C HIS A 29 11.85 -4.85 -0.52
N LEU A 30 11.87 -6.06 0.04
CA LEU A 30 12.35 -6.32 1.39
C LEU A 30 13.78 -5.82 1.59
N LEU A 31 14.72 -6.20 0.72
CA LEU A 31 16.11 -5.75 0.80
C LEU A 31 16.20 -4.22 0.73
N LYS A 32 15.45 -3.59 -0.18
CA LYS A 32 15.39 -2.12 -0.27
C LYS A 32 14.85 -1.47 1.00
N ARG A 33 13.91 -2.10 1.71
CA ARG A 33 13.38 -1.58 2.98
C ARG A 33 14.40 -1.68 4.11
N LYS A 34 15.15 -2.77 4.18
CA LYS A 34 16.28 -2.92 5.11
C LYS A 34 17.36 -1.87 4.87
N LEU A 35 17.82 -1.74 3.63
CA LEU A 35 18.88 -0.80 3.25
C LEU A 35 18.50 0.67 3.50
N ARG A 36 17.20 1.01 3.46
CA ARG A 36 16.71 2.35 3.78
C ARG A 36 16.37 2.55 5.26
N GLY A 37 16.60 1.55 6.12
CA GLY A 37 16.25 1.59 7.52
C GLY A 37 14.74 1.68 7.78
N HIS A 38 13.90 1.31 6.80
CA HIS A 38 12.45 1.22 6.98
C HIS A 38 12.07 -0.02 7.80
N LEU A 39 12.90 -1.07 7.69
CA LEU A 39 12.80 -2.32 8.43
C LEU A 39 14.15 -2.65 9.07
N PRO A 40 14.16 -3.40 10.20
CA PRO A 40 15.38 -3.98 10.74
C PRO A 40 16.09 -4.91 9.75
N ASN A 41 17.41 -5.06 9.90
CA ASN A 41 18.22 -5.86 8.97
C ASN A 41 17.89 -7.37 9.03
N GLU A 42 17.39 -7.83 10.17
CA GLU A 42 16.92 -9.18 10.44
C GLU A 42 15.50 -9.46 9.94
N ALA A 43 14.73 -8.42 9.55
CA ALA A 43 13.33 -8.57 9.15
C ALA A 43 13.14 -9.60 8.03
N THR A 44 12.17 -10.48 8.17
CA THR A 44 11.82 -11.48 7.16
C THR A 44 10.81 -10.93 6.16
N LEU A 45 10.53 -11.69 5.09
CA LEU A 45 9.42 -11.35 4.20
C LEU A 45 8.09 -11.40 4.96
N SER A 46 7.93 -12.33 5.89
CA SER A 46 6.73 -12.45 6.72
C SER A 46 6.49 -11.18 7.56
N ASP A 47 7.55 -10.63 8.17
CA ASP A 47 7.44 -9.39 8.96
C ASP A 47 7.02 -8.20 8.08
N TYR A 48 7.58 -8.12 6.89
CA TYR A 48 7.23 -7.07 5.93
C TYR A 48 5.77 -7.18 5.45
N GLU A 49 5.33 -8.39 5.13
CA GLU A 49 3.94 -8.66 4.75
C GLU A 49 2.97 -8.45 5.91
N GLN A 50 3.41 -8.68 7.16
CA GLN A 50 2.60 -8.39 8.33
C GLN A 50 2.36 -6.88 8.50
N ILE A 51 3.36 -6.03 8.25
CA ILE A 51 3.17 -4.58 8.23
C ILE A 51 2.16 -4.18 7.15
N ILE A 52 2.28 -4.76 5.94
CA ILE A 52 1.34 -4.51 4.84
C ILE A 52 -0.09 -4.86 5.26
N ARG A 53 -0.31 -6.05 5.83
CA ARG A 53 -1.64 -6.46 6.32
C ARG A 53 -2.15 -5.53 7.41
N THR A 54 -1.30 -5.15 8.37
CA THR A 54 -1.65 -4.20 9.45
C THR A 54 -2.17 -2.88 8.87
N ILE A 55 -1.51 -2.35 7.82
CA ILE A 55 -1.94 -1.12 7.15
C ILE A 55 -3.30 -1.30 6.46
N LEU A 56 -3.51 -2.45 5.81
CA LEU A 56 -4.77 -2.78 5.11
C LEU A 56 -5.90 -3.20 6.07
N GLU A 57 -5.63 -3.33 7.37
CA GLU A 57 -6.59 -3.63 8.42
C GLU A 57 -6.98 -2.40 9.23
N ASP A 58 -6.17 -1.34 9.19
CA ASP A 58 -6.45 -0.11 9.89
C ASP A 58 -7.64 0.64 9.26
N ALA A 59 -8.76 0.66 9.99
CA ALA A 59 -9.99 1.33 9.60
C ALA A 59 -9.79 2.83 9.28
N GLN A 60 -8.79 3.48 9.87
CA GLN A 60 -8.47 4.89 9.67
C GLN A 60 -7.40 5.12 8.59
N ALA A 61 -6.93 4.05 7.93
CA ALA A 61 -6.02 4.19 6.81
C ALA A 61 -6.69 4.99 5.68
N LYS A 62 -5.94 5.93 5.10
CA LYS A 62 -6.42 6.74 3.97
C LYS A 62 -6.18 6.01 2.68
N ILE A 63 -7.18 6.02 1.80
CA ILE A 63 -7.10 5.46 0.45
C ILE A 63 -6.96 6.59 -0.56
N TYR A 64 -6.07 6.37 -1.52
CA TYR A 64 -5.87 7.21 -2.69
C TYR A 64 -5.90 6.37 -3.96
N VAL A 65 -6.29 7.00 -5.06
CA VAL A 65 -5.94 6.53 -6.40
C VAL A 65 -4.65 7.25 -6.82
N TYR A 66 -3.63 6.47 -7.16
CA TYR A 66 -2.41 6.97 -7.79
C TYR A 66 -2.44 6.66 -9.28
N ARG A 67 -2.18 7.65 -10.14
CA ARG A 67 -2.10 7.43 -11.60
C ARG A 67 -0.67 7.59 -12.12
N HIS A 68 -0.19 6.56 -12.82
CA HIS A 68 1.09 6.60 -13.54
C HIS A 68 0.87 6.20 -14.99
N ASN A 69 1.16 7.11 -15.94
CA ASN A 69 0.89 6.92 -17.37
C ASN A 69 -0.54 6.43 -17.62
N ASP A 70 -1.52 7.11 -16.99
CA ASP A 70 -2.96 6.78 -17.04
C ASP A 70 -3.36 5.41 -16.47
N VAL A 71 -2.43 4.66 -15.88
CA VAL A 71 -2.73 3.41 -15.16
C VAL A 71 -3.04 3.72 -13.69
N PRO A 72 -4.23 3.37 -13.18
CA PRO A 72 -4.59 3.56 -11.78
C PRO A 72 -4.02 2.47 -10.86
N TYR A 73 -3.61 2.89 -9.68
CA TYR A 73 -3.15 2.04 -8.59
C TYR A 73 -3.86 2.44 -7.30
N VAL A 74 -4.11 1.46 -6.44
CA VAL A 74 -4.64 1.69 -5.10
C VAL A 74 -3.47 2.03 -4.19
N VAL A 75 -3.59 3.12 -3.44
CA VAL A 75 -2.62 3.51 -2.44
C VAL A 75 -3.29 3.60 -1.08
N VAL A 76 -2.78 2.87 -0.10
CA VAL A 76 -3.29 2.87 1.28
C VAL A 76 -2.20 3.37 2.20
N THR A 77 -2.52 4.35 3.05
CA THR A 77 -1.54 4.97 3.94
C THR A 77 -2.06 5.03 5.36
N THR A 78 -1.21 4.69 6.32
CA THR A 78 -1.46 4.94 7.74
C THR A 78 -0.14 5.10 8.50
N ILE A 79 -0.21 5.31 9.81
CA ILE A 79 0.93 5.38 10.71
C ILE A 79 1.09 4.00 11.38
N VAL A 80 2.26 3.39 11.20
CA VAL A 80 2.66 2.16 11.91
C VAL A 80 4.00 2.43 12.58
N GLN A 81 4.10 2.19 13.89
CA GLN A 81 5.31 2.43 14.70
C GLN A 81 5.85 3.86 14.52
N SER A 82 4.97 4.86 14.64
CA SER A 82 5.28 6.29 14.51
C SER A 82 5.86 6.70 13.14
N ARG A 83 5.71 5.86 12.11
CA ARG A 83 6.16 6.13 10.75
C ARG A 83 4.99 6.09 9.79
N HIS A 84 4.93 7.03 8.87
CA HIS A 84 3.92 7.03 7.82
C HIS A 84 4.27 6.01 6.77
N TRP A 85 3.45 4.97 6.65
CA TRP A 85 3.60 3.94 5.64
C TRP A 85 2.65 4.17 4.48
N LEU A 86 3.10 3.70 3.32
CA LEU A 86 2.35 3.65 2.07
C LEU A 86 2.41 2.23 1.53
N VAL A 87 1.27 1.66 1.19
CA VAL A 87 1.11 0.41 0.43
C VAL A 87 0.52 0.77 -0.93
N MET A 88 1.08 0.23 -2.00
CA MET A 88 0.63 0.43 -3.37
C MET A 88 0.32 -0.90 -4.05
N LEU A 89 -0.87 -1.01 -4.61
CA LEU A 89 -1.42 -2.20 -5.25
C LEU A 89 -1.90 -1.86 -6.67
N ALA A 90 -1.74 -2.79 -7.61
CA ALA A 90 -2.51 -2.76 -8.84
C ALA A 90 -3.99 -3.12 -8.55
N LEU A 91 -4.89 -2.80 -9.48
CA LEU A 91 -6.33 -3.07 -9.34
C LEU A 91 -6.70 -4.56 -9.29
N ASP A 92 -5.77 -5.45 -9.63
CA ASP A 92 -5.92 -6.90 -9.49
C ASP A 92 -5.44 -7.43 -8.12
N GLY A 93 -4.98 -6.55 -7.23
CA GLY A 93 -4.45 -6.88 -5.90
C GLY A 93 -2.99 -7.33 -5.88
N LEU A 94 -2.25 -7.18 -6.98
CA LEU A 94 -0.80 -7.38 -6.99
C LEU A 94 -0.08 -6.24 -6.27
N MET A 95 0.83 -6.58 -5.38
CA MET A 95 1.72 -5.63 -4.72
C MET A 95 2.67 -4.98 -5.71
N GLU A 96 2.68 -3.65 -5.72
CA GLU A 96 3.66 -2.86 -6.44
C GLU A 96 4.78 -2.36 -5.52
N SER A 97 4.44 -1.91 -4.29
CA SER A 97 5.42 -1.53 -3.28
C SER A 97 4.79 -1.30 -1.91
N ALA A 98 5.59 -1.34 -0.83
CA ALA A 98 5.22 -0.75 0.45
C ALA A 98 6.44 -0.11 1.12
N TYR A 99 6.29 1.09 1.70
CA TYR A 99 7.42 1.81 2.30
C TYR A 99 7.01 2.99 3.19
N VAL A 100 7.92 3.38 4.09
CA VAL A 100 7.86 4.61 4.87
C VAL A 100 8.03 5.84 3.98
N VAL A 101 7.18 6.85 4.17
CA VAL A 101 7.23 8.15 3.52
C VAL A 101 7.64 9.20 4.55
N GLU A 102 8.81 9.82 4.38
CA GLU A 102 9.38 10.75 5.38
C GLU A 102 8.65 12.10 5.48
N ASN A 103 8.18 12.63 4.35
CA ASN A 103 7.37 13.85 4.30
C ASN A 103 6.03 13.55 3.61
N PRO A 104 5.08 12.92 4.32
CA PRO A 104 3.83 12.45 3.74
C PRO A 104 2.97 13.60 3.20
N GLY A 105 2.97 14.77 3.84
CA GLY A 105 2.20 15.94 3.38
C GLY A 105 2.63 16.42 2.01
N SER A 106 3.93 16.63 1.79
CA SER A 106 4.46 17.03 0.48
C SER A 106 4.35 15.89 -0.55
N TYR A 107 4.52 14.64 -0.13
CA TYR A 107 4.51 13.50 -1.03
C TYR A 107 3.10 13.19 -1.58
N LEU A 108 2.08 13.17 -0.71
CA LEU A 108 0.71 12.80 -1.03
C LEU A 108 -0.14 13.97 -1.55
N SER A 109 0.35 15.21 -1.46
CA SER A 109 -0.32 16.38 -2.06
C SER A 109 -0.04 16.54 -3.56
N LYS A 110 0.79 15.69 -4.16
CA LYS A 110 1.05 15.73 -5.59
C LYS A 110 -0.24 15.40 -6.37
N PRO A 111 -0.53 16.07 -7.49
CA PRO A 111 -1.78 15.87 -8.26
C PRO A 111 -2.04 14.45 -8.76
N VAL A 112 -0.99 13.62 -8.83
CA VAL A 112 -1.08 12.20 -9.20
C VAL A 112 -1.74 11.33 -8.13
N PHE A 113 -1.93 11.84 -6.92
CA PHE A 113 -2.68 11.20 -5.84
C PHE A 113 -4.04 11.90 -5.66
N GLU A 114 -5.11 11.13 -5.79
CA GLU A 114 -6.48 11.55 -5.56
C GLU A 114 -7.02 10.84 -4.32
N MET A 115 -7.38 11.57 -3.27
CA MET A 115 -7.91 10.99 -2.03
C MET A 115 -9.34 10.47 -2.28
N VAL A 116 -9.59 9.22 -1.90
CA VAL A 116 -10.88 8.54 -2.08
C VAL A 116 -11.70 8.56 -0.79
N GLY A 117 -11.08 8.21 0.35
CA GLY A 117 -11.73 8.17 1.66
C GLY A 117 -10.89 7.41 2.68
N LEU A 118 -11.47 7.17 3.86
CA LEU A 118 -10.93 6.24 4.83
C LEU A 118 -11.24 4.79 4.45
N LEU A 119 -10.44 3.85 4.92
CA LEU A 119 -10.58 2.42 4.61
C LEU A 119 -11.96 1.90 5.01
N ASN A 120 -12.45 2.22 6.20
CA ASN A 120 -13.79 1.80 6.64
C ASN A 120 -14.92 2.41 5.79
N GLU A 121 -14.83 3.68 5.40
CA GLU A 121 -15.82 4.35 4.54
C GLU A 121 -15.88 3.73 3.13
N VAL A 122 -14.72 3.33 2.61
CA VAL A 122 -14.62 2.75 1.28
C VAL A 122 -15.06 1.28 1.27
N LEU A 123 -14.71 0.52 2.31
CA LEU A 123 -15.03 -0.90 2.39
C LEU A 123 -16.48 -1.18 2.82
N GLY A 124 -17.12 -0.28 3.58
CA GLY A 124 -18.51 -0.43 4.04
C GLY A 124 -18.62 -1.31 5.28
#